data_AF-A0A100WIL2-F1
#
_entry.id   AF-A0A100WIL2-F1
#
_cell.length_a   1.000
_cell.length_b   1.000
_cell.length_c   1.000
_cell.angle_alpha   90.00
_cell.angle_beta   90.00
_cell.angle_gamma   90.00
#
_symmetry.space_group_name_H-M   'P 1'
#
loop_
_entity.id
_entity.type
_entity.pdbx_description
1 polymer ?
#
loop_
_entity_poly.entity_id
_entity_poly.type
_entity_poly.pdbx_seq_one_letter_code
_entity_poly.pdbx_strand_id
1 'polypeptide(L)' 'MAQSDLISADILLSLPVELKERMVNTITRTRPYTGISHQQNFIRKAITELCDRFEDEFNAGEAFRPGAVIPDE' A
#
# COMPACT_ATOMS: atom_id res chain seq x y z
N MET A 1 6.15 -25.67 10.00
CA MET A 1 5.30 -24.83 9.14
C MET A 1 4.65 -23.80 10.05
N ALA A 2 5.22 -22.60 10.15
CA ALA A 2 4.66 -21.56 11.02
C ALA A 2 3.53 -20.88 10.25
N GLN A 3 2.33 -21.03 10.80
CA GLN A 3 1.12 -20.36 10.38
C GLN A 3 1.28 -18.87 10.75
N SER A 4 1.60 -18.03 9.77
CA SER A 4 1.53 -16.57 9.93
C SER A 4 0.06 -16.18 9.84
N ASP A 5 -0.56 -16.09 11.01
CA ASP A 5 -1.85 -15.43 11.18
C ASP A 5 -1.83 -14.08 10.46
N LEU A 6 -2.97 -13.74 9.85
CA LEU A 6 -3.26 -12.51 9.13
C LEU A 6 -3.25 -11.30 10.10
N ILE A 7 -2.10 -10.98 10.68
CA ILE A 7 -1.94 -9.85 11.60
C ILE A 7 -1.94 -8.58 10.75
N SER A 8 -3.12 -7.95 10.64
CA SER A 8 -3.23 -6.58 10.15
C SER A 8 -2.63 -5.65 11.21
N ALA A 9 -1.54 -4.96 10.89
CA ALA A 9 -1.06 -3.84 11.69
C ALA A 9 -1.78 -2.57 11.25
N ASP A 10 -2.41 -1.86 12.17
CA ASP A 10 -3.04 -0.57 11.88
C ASP A 10 -1.96 0.50 11.76
N ILE A 11 -1.97 1.22 10.65
CA ILE A 11 -1.10 2.38 10.42
C ILE A 11 -1.95 3.64 10.49
N LEU A 12 -1.62 4.54 11.42
CA LEU A 12 -2.16 5.89 11.42
C LEU A 12 -1.38 6.74 10.43
N LEU A 13 -2.00 7.05 9.28
CA LEU A 13 -1.36 7.79 8.21
C LEU A 13 -1.91 9.21 8.11
N SER A 14 -1.06 10.19 8.37
CA SER A 14 -1.32 11.60 8.07
C SER A 14 -0.90 11.91 6.63
N LEU A 15 -1.79 12.51 5.85
CA LEU A 15 -1.53 12.92 4.47
C LEU A 15 -1.81 14.43 4.31
N PRO A 16 -1.07 15.13 3.43
CA PRO A 16 -1.48 16.44 2.95
C PRO A 16 -2.93 16.41 2.45
N VAL A 17 -3.69 17.46 2.74
CA VAL A 17 -5.13 17.52 2.44
C VAL A 17 -5.38 17.33 0.94
N GLU A 18 -4.55 17.94 0.11
CA GLU A 18 -4.62 17.89 -1.35
C GLU A 18 -4.46 16.45 -1.85
N LEU A 19 -3.57 15.67 -1.22
CA LEU A 19 -3.35 14.27 -1.60
C LEU A 19 -4.55 13.40 -1.19
N LYS A 20 -5.12 13.65 -0.01
CA LYS A 20 -6.34 12.98 0.45
C LYS A 20 -7.51 13.25 -0.49
N GLU A 21 -7.72 14.50 -0.87
CA GLU A 21 -8.79 14.88 -1.81
C GLU A 21 -8.59 14.22 -3.17
N ARG A 22 -7.36 14.23 -3.68
CA ARG A 22 -7.02 13.57 -4.94
C ARG A 22 -7.30 12.06 -4.88
N MET A 23 -6.95 11.39 -3.78
CA MET A 23 -7.27 9.97 -3.57
C MET A 23 -8.78 9.73 -3.59
N VAL A 24 -9.56 10.49 -2.81
CA VAL A 24 -11.02 10.34 -2.74
C VAL A 24 -11.68 10.59 -4.10
N ASN A 25 -11.25 11.62 -4.82
CA ASN A 25 -11.75 11.94 -6.16
C ASN A 25 -11.43 10.81 -7.16
N THR A 26 -10.21 10.25 -7.09
CA THR A 26 -9.80 9.14 -7.95
C THR A 26 -10.67 7.92 -7.70
N ILE A 27 -10.78 7.47 -6.43
CA ILE A 27 -11.63 6.34 -6.04
C ILE A 27 -13.06 6.55 -6.57
N THR A 28 -13.64 7.72 -6.33
CA THR A 28 -15.00 8.05 -6.74
C THR A 28 -15.21 7.91 -8.25
N ARG A 29 -14.27 8.43 -9.05
CA ARG A 29 -14.36 8.43 -10.52
C ARG A 29 -14.06 7.06 -11.13
N THR A 30 -13.17 6.28 -10.52
CA THR A 30 -12.71 5.00 -11.09
C THR A 30 -13.45 3.78 -10.54
N ARG A 31 -14.23 3.92 -9.47
CA ARG A 31 -14.95 2.81 -8.81
C ARG A 31 -15.70 1.88 -9.77
N PRO A 32 -16.43 2.36 -10.81
CA PRO A 32 -17.12 1.47 -11.75
C PRO A 32 -16.19 0.52 -12.52
N TYR A 33 -14.93 0.90 -12.69
CA TYR A 33 -13.95 0.15 -13.48
C TYR A 33 -13.00 -0.69 -12.61
N THR A 34 -12.71 -0.24 -11.40
CA THR A 34 -11.72 -0.90 -10.51
C THR A 34 -12.36 -1.71 -9.38
N GLY A 35 -13.64 -1.47 -9.06
CA GLY A 35 -14.30 -2.04 -7.89
C GLY A 35 -13.80 -1.49 -6.54
N ILE A 36 -12.83 -0.59 -6.54
CA ILE A 36 -12.26 -0.01 -5.31
C ILE A 36 -13.20 1.07 -4.79
N SER A 37 -13.71 0.88 -3.58
CA SER A 37 -14.64 1.81 -2.91
C SER A 37 -14.14 2.36 -1.57
N HIS A 38 -13.03 1.83 -1.05
CA HIS A 38 -12.50 2.19 0.26
C HIS A 38 -11.06 2.70 0.15
N GLN A 39 -10.75 3.75 0.92
CA GLN A 39 -9.41 4.35 0.95
C GLN A 39 -8.33 3.34 1.33
N GLN A 40 -8.61 2.49 2.33
CA GLN A 40 -7.70 1.42 2.75
C GLN A 40 -7.37 0.45 1.60
N ASN A 41 -8.35 0.08 0.78
CA ASN A 41 -8.10 -0.81 -0.36
C ASN A 41 -7.27 -0.12 -1.45
N PHE A 42 -7.50 1.18 -1.68
CA PHE A 42 -6.71 1.98 -2.59
C PHE A 42 -5.25 2.07 -2.13
N ILE A 43 -5.02 2.37 -0.85
CA ILE A 43 -3.69 2.49 -0.25
C ILE A 43 -2.97 1.14 -0.29
N ARG A 44 -3.62 0.05 0.13
CA ARG A 44 -3.03 -1.30 0.08
C ARG A 44 -2.61 -1.68 -1.34
N LYS A 45 -3.46 -1.42 -2.33
CA LYS A 45 -3.13 -1.68 -3.74
C LYS A 45 -1.94 -0.84 -4.20
N ALA A 46 -1.91 0.45 -3.87
CA ALA A 46 -0.80 1.33 -4.23
C ALA A 46 0.52 0.89 -3.58
N ILE A 47 0.49 0.43 -2.32
CA ILE A 47 1.65 -0.13 -1.63
C ILE A 47 2.12 -1.39 -2.35
N THR A 48 1.23 -2.36 -2.61
CA THR A 48 1.57 -3.60 -3.31
C THR A 48 2.18 -3.32 -4.68
N GLU A 49 1.53 -2.50 -5.52
CA GLU A 49 2.04 -2.18 -6.85
C GLU A 49 3.41 -1.49 -6.82
N LEU A 50 3.67 -0.67 -5.80
CA LEU A 50 4.95 0.00 -5.66
C LEU A 50 6.04 -0.96 -5.15
N CYS A 51 5.71 -1.84 -4.19
CA CYS A 51 6.60 -2.90 -3.72
C CYS A 51 6.96 -3.85 -4.86
N ASP A 52 5.97 -4.41 -5.57
CA ASP A 52 6.17 -5.32 -6.69
C ASP A 52 7.10 -4.69 -7.74
N ARG A 53 6.85 -3.44 -8.11
CA ARG A 53 7.69 -2.71 -9.07
C ARG A 53 9.13 -2.57 -8.59
N PHE A 54 9.35 -2.27 -7.31
CA PHE A 54 10.70 -2.11 -6.76
C PHE A 54 11.42 -3.44 -6.58
N GLU A 55 10.70 -4.51 -6.25
CA GLU A 55 11.25 -5.86 -6.16
C GLU A 55 11.68 -6.35 -7.55
N ASP A 56 10.86 -6.10 -8.58
CA ASP A 56 11.23 -6.35 -9.98
C ASP A 56 12.46 -5.53 -10.42
N GLU A 57 12.46 -4.22 -10.14
CA GLU A 57 13.50 -3.29 -10.62
C GLU A 57 14.83 -3.44 -9.89
N PHE A 58 14.80 -3.76 -8.58
CA PHE A 58 15.98 -3.70 -7.71
C PHE A 58 16.30 -5.00 -6.96
N ASN A 59 15.47 -6.04 -7.06
CA ASN A 59 15.70 -7.30 -6.36
C ASN A 59 15.34 -8.55 -7.19
N ALA A 60 15.45 -8.45 -8.52
CA ALA A 60 15.21 -9.57 -9.45
C ALA A 60 13.82 -10.21 -9.32
N GLY A 61 12.80 -9.43 -8.93
CA GLY A 61 11.43 -9.89 -8.71
C GLY A 61 11.23 -10.63 -7.39
N GLU A 62 12.24 -10.67 -6.52
CA GLU A 62 12.13 -11.29 -5.20
C GLU A 62 11.79 -10.25 -4.14
N ALA A 63 11.10 -10.67 -3.07
CA ALA A 63 10.79 -9.79 -1.96
C ALA A 63 12.05 -9.33 -1.22
N PHE A 64 12.08 -8.07 -0.79
CA PHE A 64 13.18 -7.58 0.04
C PHE A 64 13.20 -8.32 1.39
N ARG A 65 14.41 -8.68 1.86
CA ARG A 65 14.55 -9.25 3.20
C ARG A 65 14.12 -8.21 4.25
N PRO A 66 13.45 -8.61 5.35
CA PRO A 66 13.11 -7.69 6.42
C PRO A 66 14.35 -6.93 6.89
N GLY A 67 14.33 -5.60 6.76
CA GLY A 67 15.38 -4.74 7.28
C GLY A 67 15.40 -4.78 8.81
N ALA A 68 16.54 -4.40 9.41
CA ALA A 68 16.50 -3.95 10.80
C ALA A 68 15.58 -2.72 10.86
N VAL A 69 14.59 -2.73 11.75
CA VAL A 69 13.61 -1.65 11.91
C VAL A 69 14.36 -0.31 11.99
N ILE A 70 14.20 0.54 10.98
CA ILE A 70 14.60 1.94 11.06
C ILE A 70 13.40 2.65 11.67
N PRO A 71 13.52 3.28 12.86
CA PRO A 71 12.42 4.04 13.44
C PRO A 71 11.99 5.14 12.47
N ASP A 72 10.68 5.27 12.26
CA ASP A 72 10.12 6.39 11.51
C ASP A 72 10.53 7.71 12.20
N GLU A 73 11.21 8.61 11.49
CA GLU A 73 11.49 9.99 11.94
C GLU A 73 10.22 10.84 12.03
#